data_AF-A0A3S5DC17-F1
#
_entry.id   AF-A0A3S5DC17-F1
#
_cell.length_a   1.000
_cell.length_b   1.000
_cell.length_c   1.000
_cell.angle_alpha   90.00
_cell.angle_beta   90.00
_cell.angle_gamma   90.00
#
_symmetry.space_group_name_H-M   'P 1'
#
loop_
_entity.id
_entity.type
_entity.pdbx_description
1 polymer ?
#
loop_
_entity_poly.entity_id
_entity_poly.type
_entity_poly.pdbx_seq_one_letter_code
_entity_poly.pdbx_strand_id
1 'polypeptide(L)'
;MDMSLTKPVSAEQPCGPDPEYDPEYLLLFNRAAPRQRRNMVIFVSTPEAVNWPEIERDARRLLTRSKDIRVLILLLRSRIQQAGAQGLAEMLTQLAELSVIWSDALHPQTAYRRSRIRRIY
;
A
#
# COMPACT_ATOMS: atom_id res chain seq x y z
N MET A 1 7.93 5.07 -17.22
CA MET A 1 8.30 6.26 -16.42
C MET A 1 8.58 5.80 -15.01
N ASP A 2 9.84 5.89 -14.61
CA ASP A 2 10.31 5.51 -13.28
C ASP A 2 9.79 6.53 -12.25
N MET A 3 8.73 6.16 -11.54
CA MET A 3 8.16 6.98 -10.48
C MET A 3 8.86 6.61 -9.18
N SER A 4 9.97 7.30 -8.90
CA SER A 4 10.73 7.12 -7.67
C SER A 4 9.84 7.44 -6.45
N LEU A 5 9.41 6.39 -5.75
CA LEU A 5 8.54 6.48 -4.57
C LEU A 5 9.25 7.11 -3.37
N THR A 6 10.57 7.26 -3.40
CA THR A 6 11.37 7.71 -2.25
C THR A 6 11.28 9.22 -1.99
N LYS A 7 10.84 10.01 -2.96
CA LYS A 7 10.64 11.47 -2.80
C LYS A 7 9.60 11.78 -1.73
N PRO A 8 9.82 12.77 -0.85
CA PRO A 8 8.86 13.13 0.19
C PRO A 8 7.54 13.65 -0.42
N VAL A 9 6.42 13.41 0.25
CA VAL A 9 5.11 14.01 -0.12
C VAL A 9 5.13 15.53 0.14
N SER A 10 5.69 15.92 1.29
CA SER A 10 5.94 17.31 1.69
C SER A 10 7.13 17.37 2.65
N ALA A 11 7.63 18.57 2.95
CA ALA A 11 8.73 18.73 3.90
C ALA A 11 8.30 18.37 5.34
N GLU A 12 7.05 18.67 5.69
CA GLU A 12 6.47 18.47 7.03
C GLU A 12 5.95 17.04 7.23
N GLN A 13 5.46 16.41 6.16
CA GLN A 13 4.93 15.05 6.15
C GLN A 13 5.54 14.26 4.99
N PRO A 14 6.75 13.71 5.13
CA PRO A 14 7.45 13.04 4.04
C PRO A 14 6.73 11.79 3.53
N CYS A 15 5.96 11.11 4.40
CA CYS A 15 5.11 9.98 4.06
C CYS A 15 3.62 10.33 3.91
N GLY A 16 3.26 11.62 4.02
CA GLY A 16 1.86 12.06 3.95
C GLY A 16 0.99 11.57 5.12
N PRO A 17 -0.33 11.83 5.07
CA PRO A 17 -1.28 11.38 6.09
C PRO A 17 -1.51 9.87 6.04
N ASP A 18 -1.98 9.29 7.15
CA ASP A 18 -2.41 7.89 7.21
C ASP A 18 -3.60 7.66 6.27
N PRO A 19 -3.54 6.70 5.32
CA PRO A 19 -4.59 6.52 4.33
C PRO A 19 -5.73 5.62 4.82
N GLU A 20 -5.70 5.10 6.05
CA GLU A 20 -6.68 4.12 6.56
C GLU A 20 -8.15 4.51 6.35
N TYR A 21 -8.46 5.80 6.41
CA TYR A 21 -9.81 6.34 6.20
C TYR A 21 -10.01 7.01 4.83
N ASP A 22 -9.00 7.02 3.94
CA ASP A 22 -9.14 7.55 2.58
C ASP A 22 -10.07 6.61 1.77
N PRO A 23 -11.16 7.11 1.18
CA PRO A 23 -12.07 6.30 0.36
C PRO A 23 -11.35 5.55 -0.78
N GLU A 24 -10.28 6.13 -1.33
CA GLU A 24 -9.47 5.51 -2.39
C GLU A 24 -8.65 4.32 -1.87
N TYR A 25 -8.15 4.41 -0.64
CA TYR A 25 -7.50 3.29 0.04
C TYR A 25 -8.49 2.14 0.24
N LEU A 26 -9.65 2.44 0.82
CA LEU A 26 -10.69 1.42 1.09
C LEU A 26 -11.15 0.74 -0.21
N LEU A 27 -11.38 1.52 -1.26
CA LEU A 27 -11.80 1.01 -2.57
C LEU A 27 -10.71 0.14 -3.20
N LEU A 28 -9.44 0.56 -3.13
CA LEU A 28 -8.30 -0.18 -3.65
C LEU A 28 -8.20 -1.57 -3.01
N PHE A 29 -8.26 -1.65 -1.67
CA PHE A 29 -8.21 -2.93 -0.96
C PHE A 29 -9.44 -3.79 -1.19
N ASN A 30 -10.63 -3.18 -1.34
CA ASN A 30 -11.85 -3.90 -1.69
C ASN A 30 -11.74 -4.56 -3.08
N ARG A 31 -11.24 -3.82 -4.08
CA ARG A 31 -11.04 -4.34 -5.45
C ARG A 31 -9.98 -5.45 -5.52
N ALA A 32 -8.95 -5.37 -4.68
CA ALA A 32 -7.89 -6.37 -4.61
C ALA A 32 -8.24 -7.61 -3.76
N ALA A 33 -9.31 -7.54 -2.97
CA ALA A 33 -9.72 -8.63 -2.11
C ALA A 33 -10.18 -9.83 -2.96
N PRO A 34 -9.75 -11.07 -2.63
CA PRO A 34 -10.32 -12.25 -3.25
C PRO A 34 -11.83 -12.26 -2.99
N ARG A 35 -12.64 -12.30 -4.05
CA ARG A 35 -14.09 -12.52 -3.89
C ARG A 35 -14.27 -13.93 -3.32
N GLN A 36 -14.51 -14.03 -2.01
CA GLN A 36 -14.92 -15.29 -1.40
C GLN A 36 -16.18 -15.76 -2.13
N ARG A 37 -16.15 -17.00 -2.64
CA ARG A 37 -17.38 -17.67 -3.08
C ARG A 37 -18.27 -17.79 -1.85
N ARG A 38 -19.26 -16.91 -1.73
CA ARG A 38 -20.26 -17.01 -0.69
C ARG A 38 -21.17 -18.16 -1.10
N ASN A 39 -20.97 -19.30 -0.46
CA ASN A 39 -21.75 -20.52 -0.69
C ASN A 39 -23.23 -20.25 -0.38
N MET A 40 -24.06 -20.02 -1.40
CA MET A 40 -25.45 -20.51 -1.44
C MET A 40 -26.04 -20.31 -2.85
N VAL A 41 -26.56 -21.40 -3.40
CA VAL A 41 -27.24 -21.53 -4.71
C VAL A 41 -26.31 -21.48 -5.92
N ILE A 42 -26.46 -22.50 -6.77
CA ILE A 42 -25.70 -22.77 -7.99
C ILE A 42 -26.04 -21.71 -9.03
N PHE A 43 -25.46 -20.53 -8.90
CA PHE A 43 -25.15 -19.68 -10.04
C PHE A 43 -23.63 -19.70 -10.17
N VAL A 44 -23.14 -20.45 -11.16
CA VAL A 44 -21.72 -20.45 -11.52
C VAL A 44 -21.43 -19.14 -12.26
N SER A 45 -21.46 -18.03 -11.54
CA SER A 45 -20.82 -16.81 -12.01
C SER A 45 -19.33 -16.99 -11.76
N THR A 46 -18.53 -16.97 -12.83
CA THR A 46 -17.08 -16.90 -12.71
C THR A 46 -16.73 -15.64 -11.91
N PRO A 47 -15.97 -15.75 -10.80
CA PRO A 47 -15.49 -14.57 -10.10
C PRO A 47 -14.68 -13.75 -11.10
N GLU A 48 -15.09 -12.50 -11.32
CA GLU A 48 -14.33 -11.56 -12.13
C GLU A 48 -12.90 -11.50 -11.58
N ALA A 49 -11.93 -11.70 -12.47
CA ALA A 49 -10.52 -11.65 -12.10
C ALA A 49 -10.15 -10.24 -11.65
N VAL A 50 -9.22 -10.14 -10.69
CA VAL A 50 -8.69 -8.84 -10.24
C VAL A 50 -8.01 -8.13 -11.41
N ASN A 51 -8.38 -6.88 -11.66
CA ASN A 51 -7.77 -6.04 -12.69
C ASN A 51 -6.43 -5.46 -12.19
N TRP A 52 -5.35 -6.24 -12.30
CA TRP A 52 -4.03 -5.84 -11.78
C TRP A 52 -3.47 -4.53 -12.35
N PRO A 53 -3.61 -4.22 -13.65
CA PRO A 53 -3.22 -2.89 -14.18
C PRO A 53 -3.95 -1.72 -13.50
N GLU A 54 -5.23 -1.88 -13.18
CA GLU A 54 -5.98 -0.85 -12.46
C GLU A 54 -5.53 -0.73 -11.00
N ILE A 55 -5.32 -1.87 -10.32
CA ILE A 55 -4.74 -1.89 -8.97
C ILE A 55 -3.38 -1.20 -8.93
N GLU A 56 -2.51 -1.45 -9.91
CA GLU A 56 -1.21 -0.78 -10.02
C GLU A 56 -1.37 0.73 -10.14
N ARG A 57 -2.22 1.19 -11.07
CA ARG A 57 -2.46 2.62 -11.30
C ARG A 57 -2.97 3.31 -10.03
N ASP A 58 -3.96 2.71 -9.38
CA ASP A 58 -4.62 3.28 -8.21
C ASP A 58 -3.67 3.27 -7.00
N ALA A 59 -2.91 2.19 -6.79
CA ALA A 59 -1.89 2.11 -5.75
C ALA A 59 -0.78 3.15 -5.95
N ARG A 60 -0.26 3.30 -7.17
CA ARG A 60 0.75 4.32 -7.50
C ARG A 60 0.24 5.73 -7.22
N ARG A 61 -1.02 6.01 -7.59
CA ARG A 61 -1.67 7.31 -7.32
C ARG A 61 -1.82 7.58 -5.83
N LEU A 62 -2.17 6.56 -5.04
CA LEU A 62 -2.27 6.71 -3.59
C LEU A 62 -0.90 6.94 -2.95
N LEU A 63 0.14 6.25 -3.43
CA LEU A 63 1.52 6.36 -2.94
C LEU A 63 2.18 7.73 -3.18
N THR A 64 1.66 8.55 -4.08
CA THR A 64 2.13 9.94 -4.23
C THR A 64 1.63 10.84 -3.10
N ARG A 65 0.54 10.45 -2.43
CA ARG A 65 -0.11 11.22 -1.35
C ARG A 65 0.16 10.62 0.02
N SER A 66 0.33 9.30 0.11
CA SER A 66 0.57 8.59 1.37
C SER A 66 1.45 7.35 1.15
N LYS A 67 2.60 7.30 1.82
CA LYS A 67 3.52 6.17 1.76
C LYS A 67 3.14 5.15 2.83
N ASP A 68 2.54 4.06 2.39
CA ASP A 68 2.04 3.00 3.26
C ASP A 68 2.50 1.63 2.76
N ILE A 69 3.08 0.83 3.66
CA ILE A 69 3.60 -0.51 3.37
C ILE A 69 2.51 -1.42 2.82
N ARG A 70 1.28 -1.35 3.32
CA ARG A 70 0.17 -2.19 2.85
C ARG A 70 -0.12 -1.88 1.38
N VAL A 71 -0.12 -0.60 1.00
CA VAL A 71 -0.30 -0.16 -0.39
C VAL A 71 0.90 -0.57 -1.26
N LEU A 72 2.13 -0.44 -0.75
CA LEU A 72 3.35 -0.91 -1.43
C LEU A 72 3.33 -2.41 -1.71
N ILE A 73 2.87 -3.22 -0.75
CA ILE A 73 2.73 -4.66 -0.93
C ILE A 73 1.66 -4.99 -1.98
N LEU A 74 0.58 -4.22 -2.04
CA LEU A 74 -0.42 -4.42 -3.07
C LEU A 74 0.11 -4.04 -4.47
N LEU A 75 0.87 -2.95 -4.58
CA LEU A 75 1.60 -2.60 -5.79
C LEU A 75 2.63 -3.69 -6.18
N LEU A 76 3.37 -4.23 -5.21
CA LEU A 76 4.27 -5.35 -5.45
C LEU A 76 3.53 -6.56 -6.03
N ARG A 77 2.37 -6.91 -5.48
CA ARG A 77 1.52 -8.00 -6.00
C ARG A 77 1.06 -7.71 -7.43
N SER A 78 0.61 -6.50 -7.75
CA SER A 78 0.20 -6.16 -9.11
C SER A 78 1.38 -6.21 -10.09
N ARG A 79 2.58 -5.83 -9.66
CA ARG A 79 3.82 -5.93 -10.46
C ARG A 79 4.23 -7.38 -10.72
N ILE A 80 4.14 -8.26 -9.73
CA ILE A 80 4.39 -9.71 -9.93
C ILE A 80 3.42 -10.27 -10.97
N GLN A 81 2.14 -9.93 -10.88
CA GLN A 81 1.12 -10.48 -11.79
C GLN A 81 1.30 -10.03 -13.24
N GLN A 82 1.97 -8.91 -13.47
CA GLN A 82 2.18 -8.34 -14.81
C GLN A 82 3.59 -8.61 -15.35
N ALA A 83 4.61 -8.69 -14.50
CA ALA A 83 6.02 -8.75 -14.90
C ALA A 83 6.83 -9.84 -14.19
N GLY A 84 6.18 -10.72 -13.42
CA GLY A 84 6.81 -11.85 -12.74
C GLY A 84 7.98 -11.45 -11.84
N ALA A 85 9.08 -12.17 -11.95
CA ALA A 85 10.29 -11.95 -11.13
C ALA A 85 10.91 -10.56 -11.31
N GLN A 86 10.81 -9.97 -12.51
CA GLN A 86 11.29 -8.61 -12.74
C GLN A 86 10.49 -7.59 -11.92
N GLY A 87 9.16 -7.74 -11.90
CA GLY A 87 8.28 -6.91 -11.09
C GLY A 87 8.53 -7.08 -9.58
N LEU A 88 8.84 -8.29 -9.13
CA LEU A 88 9.24 -8.54 -7.75
C LEU A 88 10.54 -7.80 -7.40
N ALA A 89 11.59 -7.97 -8.20
CA ALA A 89 12.90 -7.38 -7.94
C ALA A 89 12.84 -5.85 -7.88
N GLU A 90 12.18 -5.22 -8.85
CA GLU A 90 11.96 -3.76 -8.90
C GLU A 90 11.30 -3.24 -7.61
N MET A 91 10.28 -3.94 -7.12
CA MET A 91 9.50 -3.51 -5.97
C MET A 91 10.17 -3.78 -4.64
N LEU A 92 10.94 -4.86 -4.53
CA LEU A 92 11.73 -5.13 -3.32
C LEU A 92 12.84 -4.08 -3.13
N THR A 93 13.50 -3.65 -4.22
CA THR A 93 14.49 -2.58 -4.16
C THR A 93 13.86 -1.28 -3.64
N GLN A 94 12.73 -0.86 -4.21
CA GLN A 94 12.04 0.36 -3.77
C GLN A 94 11.53 0.26 -2.33
N LEU A 95 11.00 -0.90 -1.91
CA LEU A 95 10.54 -1.11 -0.55
C LEU A 95 11.71 -1.03 0.46
N ALA A 96 12.86 -1.61 0.13
CA ALA A 96 14.05 -1.54 0.96
C ALA A 96 14.55 -0.09 1.10
N GLU A 97 14.65 0.65 0.00
CA GLU A 97 15.05 2.07 0.01
C GLU A 97 14.08 2.92 0.84
N LEU A 98 12.77 2.76 0.64
CA LEU A 98 11.75 3.46 1.41
C LEU A 98 11.83 3.18 2.90
N SER A 99 12.06 1.92 3.28
CA SER A 99 12.18 1.51 4.68
C SER A 99 13.40 2.11 5.36
N VAL A 100 14.48 2.34 4.62
CA VAL A 100 15.69 3.00 5.13
C VAL A 100 15.48 4.52 5.24
N ILE A 101 14.91 5.15 4.22
CA ILE A 101 14.76 6.62 4.18
C ILE A 101 13.70 7.09 5.18
N TRP A 102 12.60 6.34 5.36
CA TRP A 102 11.42 6.79 6.08
C TRP A 102 10.97 5.84 7.22
N SER A 103 11.90 5.13 7.87
CA SER A 103 11.60 4.10 8.88
C SER A 103 10.56 4.52 9.93
N ASP A 104 10.61 5.76 10.41
CA ASP A 104 9.75 6.26 11.48
C ASP A 104 8.45 6.92 10.98
N ALA A 105 8.41 7.30 9.70
CA ALA A 105 7.30 8.05 9.11
C ALA A 105 6.38 7.20 8.24
N LEU A 106 6.87 6.04 7.77
CA LEU A 106 6.15 5.16 6.86
C LEU A 106 4.92 4.53 7.55
N HIS A 107 3.80 4.47 6.84
CA HIS A 107 2.56 3.90 7.39
C HIS A 107 2.48 2.37 7.23
N PRO A 108 1.77 1.65 8.11
CA PRO A 108 1.20 2.15 9.36
C PRO A 108 2.32 2.40 10.38
N GLN A 109 2.29 3.57 11.01
CA GLN A 109 3.22 3.86 12.10
C GLN A 109 2.81 3.02 13.30
N THR A 110 3.78 2.40 13.98
CA THR A 110 3.47 1.79 15.27
C THR A 110 2.92 2.89 16.18
N ALA A 111 1.78 2.65 16.81
CA ALA A 111 1.24 3.54 17.83
C ALA A 111 2.14 3.48 19.07
N TYR A 112 3.40 3.92 18.95
CA TYR A 112 4.24 4.20 20.10
C TYR A 112 3.77 5.54 20.67
N ARG A 113 2.64 5.47 21.39
CA ARG A 113 2.32 6.43 22.43
C ARG A 113 3.53 6.40 23.35
N ARG A 114 4.51 7.30 23.14
CA ARG A 114 5.33 7.80 24.24
C ARG A 114 4.35 8.44 25.21
N SER A 115 3.70 7.64 26.04
CA SER A 115 3.32 8.10 27.36
C SER A 115 4.60 8.68 27.91
N ARG A 116 4.68 10.01 27.89
CA ARG A 116 5.55 10.74 28.80
C ARG A 116 5.27 10.13 30.16
N ILE A 117 6.13 9.23 30.61
CA ILE A 117 6.37 9.08 32.04
C ILE A 117 7.00 10.43 32.39
N ARG A 118 6.15 11.45 32.58
CA ARG A 118 6.46 12.59 33.40
C ARG A 118 6.63 12.00 34.79
N ARG A 119 7.88 11.66 35.08
CA ARG A 119 8.40 11.52 36.43
C ARG A 119 8.13 12.84 37.14
N ILE A 120 7.09 12.93 37.96
CA ILE A 120 7.05 13.93 39.05
C ILE A 120 6.22 13.39 40.23
N TYR A 121 6.92 13.30 41.36
CA TYR A 121 6.56 12.97 42.76
C TYR A 121 6.12 11.54 43.09
#